data_AF-A0A2I0DVI7-F1
#
_entry.id   AF-A0A2I0DVI7-F1
#
_cell.length_a   1.000
_cell.length_b   1.000
_cell.length_c   1.000
_cell.angle_alpha   90.00
_cell.angle_beta   90.00
_cell.angle_gamma   90.00
#
_symmetry.space_group_name_H-M   'P 1'
#
loop_
_entity.id
_entity.type
_entity.pdbx_description
1 polymer ?
#
loop_
_entity_poly.entity_id
_entity_poly.type
_entity_poly.pdbx_seq_one_letter_code
_entity_poly.pdbx_strand_id
1 'polypeptide(L)'
;MLEPLLIQPQIIEINHQSKLKLVLSEQFGNFSVLQLQSGPIAEVVVVSVTATKMSLMIRLHPYLSLDVIEANEYAASNAILNRSVGQGWRLFSTLGISPRLCAEQLRKGLFVAVSIGNGCQFNIVGPVKWELIPLEADFRLGNFAREIQRAKHIIARSMDLEPNAESLLVEISELDSICYDLKHFAAEGFLKQANDDISQLDAQLIRKRQLLSRLYSQLIERPNLYRAANVDINQDMLMR
;
A
#
# COMPACT_ATOMS: atom_id res chain seq x y z
N MET A 1 3.44 19.66 -0.64
CA MET A 1 4.52 19.14 -1.48
C MET A 1 5.63 18.62 -0.59
N LEU A 2 5.73 17.30 -0.40
CA LEU A 2 6.97 16.69 0.06
C LEU A 2 7.71 16.31 -1.23
N GLU A 3 8.75 17.07 -1.55
CA GLU A 3 9.77 16.62 -2.51
C GLU A 3 10.18 15.19 -2.17
N PRO A 4 10.50 14.35 -3.16
CA PRO A 4 11.08 13.05 -2.88
C PRO A 4 12.44 13.31 -2.23
N LEU A 5 12.49 13.25 -0.89
CA LEU A 5 13.74 13.11 -0.16
C LEU A 5 14.59 12.10 -0.92
N LEU A 6 15.72 12.59 -1.44
CA LEU A 6 16.61 11.94 -2.37
C LEU A 6 17.07 10.58 -1.83
N ILE A 7 16.26 9.55 -2.03
CA ILE A 7 16.73 8.18 -1.86
C ILE A 7 17.64 7.94 -3.03
N GLN A 8 18.94 7.93 -2.74
CA GLN A 8 19.95 7.65 -3.72
C GLN A 8 19.68 6.25 -4.28
N PRO A 9 19.64 6.10 -5.61
CA PRO A 9 19.51 4.78 -6.20
C PRO A 9 20.72 3.95 -5.80
N GLN A 10 20.48 2.71 -5.39
CA GLN A 10 21.53 1.75 -5.07
C GLN A 10 21.69 0.80 -6.25
N ILE A 11 22.93 0.49 -6.62
CA ILE A 11 23.21 -0.51 -7.63
C ILE A 11 23.55 -1.82 -6.93
N ILE A 12 22.85 -2.89 -7.30
CA ILE A 12 23.05 -4.23 -6.77
C ILE A 12 23.44 -5.14 -7.93
N GLU A 13 24.46 -5.97 -7.70
CA GLU A 13 24.88 -7.01 -8.63
C GLU A 13 24.34 -8.36 -8.19
N ILE A 14 23.74 -9.08 -9.13
CA ILE A 14 23.13 -10.38 -8.93
C ILE A 14 23.84 -11.37 -9.86
N ASN A 15 24.46 -12.38 -9.28
CA ASN A 15 25.30 -13.36 -10.00
C ASN A 15 24.65 -14.76 -10.11
N HIS A 16 23.48 -14.94 -9.48
CA HIS A 16 22.74 -16.20 -9.41
C HIS A 16 21.25 -15.91 -9.31
N GLN A 17 20.41 -16.92 -9.50
CA GLN A 17 18.97 -16.77 -9.29
C GLN A 17 18.70 -16.35 -7.84
N SER A 18 17.96 -15.27 -7.67
CA SER A 18 17.84 -14.58 -6.39
C SER A 18 16.39 -14.17 -6.11
N LYS A 19 16.09 -13.94 -4.85
CA LYS A 19 14.85 -13.31 -4.37
C LYS A 19 15.22 -11.99 -3.71
N LEU A 20 14.63 -10.91 -4.20
CA LEU A 20 14.63 -9.61 -3.55
C LEU A 20 13.59 -9.65 -2.44
N LYS A 21 14.02 -9.56 -1.19
CA LYS A 21 13.15 -9.51 -0.01
C LYS A 21 13.00 -8.07 0.45
N LEU A 22 11.81 -7.54 0.30
CA LEU A 22 11.41 -6.20 0.72
C LEU A 22 10.74 -6.28 2.10
N VAL A 23 11.30 -5.60 3.10
CA VAL A 23 10.80 -5.64 4.48
C VAL A 23 10.53 -4.24 5.00
N LEU A 24 9.37 -4.04 5.64
CA LEU A 24 9.07 -2.82 6.38
C LEU A 24 9.92 -2.78 7.66
N SER A 25 10.74 -1.73 7.81
CA SER A 25 11.56 -1.55 9.01
C SER A 25 10.68 -1.42 10.26
N GLU A 26 11.06 -2.13 11.33
CA GLU A 26 10.31 -2.20 12.59
C GLU A 26 10.17 -0.84 13.29
N GLN A 27 11.02 0.12 12.93
CA GLN A 27 10.98 1.49 13.45
C GLN A 27 9.73 2.26 13.03
N PHE A 28 9.01 1.81 11.99
CA PHE A 28 7.86 2.52 11.44
C PHE A 28 6.54 1.81 11.78
N GLY A 29 5.65 2.54 12.47
CA GLY A 29 4.31 2.06 12.85
C GLY A 29 3.33 1.93 11.69
N ASN A 30 2.14 1.37 11.94
CA ASN A 30 1.12 1.08 10.91
C ASN A 30 0.71 2.30 10.05
N PHE A 31 0.77 3.51 10.61
CA PHE A 31 0.43 4.75 9.90
C PHE A 31 1.40 5.10 8.76
N SER A 32 2.65 4.64 8.81
CA SER A 32 3.63 4.86 7.74
C SER A 32 3.24 4.16 6.43
N VAL A 33 2.40 3.12 6.52
CA VAL A 33 1.96 2.33 5.37
C VAL A 33 0.91 3.06 4.51
N LEU A 34 0.22 4.05 5.07
CA LEU A 34 -0.64 4.94 4.30
C LEU A 34 0.17 5.72 3.24
N GLN A 35 1.41 6.11 3.59
CA GLN A 35 2.32 6.77 2.64
C GLN A 35 2.85 5.79 1.58
N LEU A 36 2.97 4.49 1.92
CA LEU A 36 3.38 3.44 0.98
C LEU A 36 2.29 3.12 -0.07
N GLN A 37 1.01 3.18 0.29
CA GLN A 37 -0.09 2.99 -0.68
C GLN A 37 -0.27 4.18 -1.64
N SER A 38 0.41 5.27 -1.32
CA SER A 38 0.24 6.55 -1.95
C SER A 38 0.96 6.60 -3.31
N GLY A 39 1.98 5.79 -3.54
CA GLY A 39 2.84 5.81 -4.74
C GLY A 39 3.64 4.50 -4.89
N PRO A 40 4.65 4.47 -5.79
CA PRO A 40 5.49 3.29 -5.93
C PRO A 40 6.36 3.12 -4.69
N ILE A 41 6.42 1.91 -4.15
CA ILE A 41 7.24 1.59 -2.98
C ILE A 41 8.66 1.15 -3.34
N ALA A 42 8.83 0.69 -4.58
CA ALA A 42 10.12 0.35 -5.16
C ALA A 42 10.10 0.66 -6.66
N GLU A 43 11.22 1.12 -7.19
CA GLU A 43 11.50 1.26 -8.60
C GLU A 43 12.79 0.52 -8.90
N VAL A 44 12.77 -0.34 -9.90
CA VAL A 44 13.91 -1.17 -10.30
C VAL A 44 14.15 -0.98 -11.78
N VAL A 45 15.39 -0.68 -12.16
CA VAL A 45 15.84 -0.53 -13.54
C VAL A 45 16.99 -1.49 -13.79
N VAL A 46 16.92 -2.20 -14.92
CA VAL A 46 18.00 -3.08 -15.36
C VAL A 46 19.11 -2.25 -15.98
N VAL A 47 20.30 -2.25 -15.37
CA VAL A 47 21.46 -1.47 -15.83
C VAL A 47 22.31 -2.27 -16.80
N SER A 48 22.55 -3.54 -16.49
CA SER A 48 23.36 -4.42 -17.33
C SER A 48 22.89 -5.87 -17.15
N VAL A 49 23.02 -6.66 -18.22
CA VAL A 49 22.65 -8.08 -18.23
C VAL A 49 23.68 -8.83 -19.04
N THR A 50 24.22 -9.88 -18.46
CA THR A 50 25.05 -10.89 -19.10
C THR A 50 24.48 -12.27 -18.79
N ALA A 51 25.03 -13.32 -19.41
CA ALA A 51 24.52 -14.69 -19.22
C ALA A 51 24.56 -15.17 -17.76
N THR A 52 25.45 -14.62 -16.94
CA THR A 52 25.66 -15.05 -15.55
C THR A 52 25.55 -13.93 -14.52
N LYS A 53 25.46 -12.66 -14.94
CA LYS A 53 25.40 -11.51 -14.04
C LYS A 53 24.40 -10.47 -14.51
N MET A 54 23.74 -9.82 -13.56
CA MET A 54 22.80 -8.74 -13.77
C MET A 54 23.09 -7.61 -12.79
N SER A 55 23.09 -6.36 -13.26
CA SER A 55 23.13 -5.19 -12.38
C SER A 55 21.77 -4.49 -12.39
N LEU A 56 21.23 -4.26 -11.20
CA LEU A 56 19.96 -3.58 -10.98
C LEU A 56 20.20 -2.27 -10.25
N MET A 57 19.63 -1.18 -10.77
CA MET A 57 19.49 0.07 -10.06
C MET A 57 18.15 0.06 -9.34
N ILE A 58 18.17 0.23 -8.03
CA ILE A 58 16.98 0.12 -7.18
C ILE A 58 16.81 1.41 -6.37
N ARG A 59 15.59 1.95 -6.39
CA ARG A 59 15.13 3.01 -5.51
C ARG A 59 13.99 2.47 -4.65
N LEU A 60 14.16 2.50 -3.35
CA LEU A 60 13.18 1.99 -2.37
C LEU A 60 12.56 3.15 -1.61
N HIS A 61 11.35 2.99 -1.10
CA HIS A 61 10.79 3.91 -0.12
C HIS A 61 11.62 3.91 1.17
N PRO A 62 11.79 5.03 1.91
CA PRO A 62 12.70 5.10 3.06
C PRO A 62 12.35 4.16 4.22
N TYR A 63 11.12 3.65 4.23
CA TYR A 63 10.62 2.75 5.28
C TYR A 63 10.91 1.28 5.00
N LEU A 64 11.44 0.99 3.81
CA LEU A 64 11.72 -0.36 3.36
C LEU A 64 13.23 -0.63 3.41
N SER A 65 13.54 -1.87 3.78
CA SER A 65 14.85 -2.48 3.60
C SER A 65 14.77 -3.54 2.50
N LEU A 66 15.90 -3.79 1.86
CA LEU A 66 16.02 -4.78 0.80
C LEU A 66 17.18 -5.72 1.11
N ASP A 67 16.85 -7.01 1.16
CA ASP A 67 17.82 -8.09 1.23
C ASP A 67 17.79 -8.89 -0.07
N VAL A 68 18.95 -9.39 -0.49
CA VAL A 68 19.09 -10.30 -1.63
C VAL A 68 19.35 -11.70 -1.09
N ILE A 69 18.48 -12.64 -1.43
CA ILE A 69 18.55 -14.03 -0.95
C ILE A 69 18.74 -14.95 -2.14
N GLU A 70 19.66 -15.89 -2.05
CA GLU A 70 19.87 -16.89 -3.10
C GLU A 70 18.62 -17.79 -3.22
N ALA A 71 18.21 -18.10 -4.45
CA ALA A 71 17.04 -18.91 -4.73
C ALA A 71 17.44 -20.16 -5.52
N ASN A 72 17.17 -21.33 -4.94
CA ASN A 72 17.44 -22.63 -5.57
C ASN A 72 16.35 -23.10 -6.53
N GLU A 73 15.15 -22.50 -6.47
CA GLU A 73 13.99 -22.91 -7.28
C GLU A 73 13.19 -21.70 -7.79
N TYR A 74 12.76 -21.81 -9.05
CA TYR A 74 11.77 -20.91 -9.64
C TYR A 74 10.42 -21.09 -8.96
N ALA A 75 9.97 -20.07 -8.26
CA ALA A 75 8.57 -20.02 -7.83
C ALA A 75 7.71 -19.77 -9.07
N ALA A 76 6.95 -20.78 -9.50
CA ALA A 76 5.95 -20.63 -10.55
C ALA A 76 4.91 -19.59 -10.13
N SER A 77 4.88 -18.46 -10.83
CA SER A 77 3.91 -17.39 -10.64
C SER A 77 3.25 -17.08 -11.97
N ASN A 78 1.97 -16.73 -11.94
CA ASN A 78 1.14 -16.57 -13.14
C ASN A 78 1.45 -15.30 -13.94
N ALA A 79 2.21 -14.34 -13.38
CA ALA A 79 2.56 -13.08 -14.02
C ALA A 79 4.08 -12.86 -13.99
N ILE A 80 4.76 -13.27 -15.06
CA ILE A 80 6.20 -13.08 -15.26
C ILE A 80 6.42 -11.79 -16.05
N LEU A 81 7.24 -10.89 -15.51
CA LEU A 81 7.61 -9.64 -16.15
C LEU A 81 9.02 -9.76 -16.77
N ASN A 82 9.10 -9.71 -18.09
CA ASN A 82 10.37 -9.74 -18.81
C ASN A 82 10.90 -8.32 -19.06
N ARG A 83 12.18 -8.09 -18.78
CA ARG A 83 12.86 -6.80 -18.95
C ARG A 83 14.23 -6.95 -19.61
N SER A 84 14.61 -5.94 -20.38
CA SER A 84 15.94 -5.76 -20.96
C SER A 84 16.66 -4.54 -20.38
N VAL A 85 17.92 -4.34 -20.76
CA VAL A 85 18.74 -3.20 -20.33
C VAL A 85 18.02 -1.87 -20.62
N GLY A 86 18.01 -0.98 -19.62
CA GLY A 86 17.33 0.32 -19.68
C GLY A 86 15.83 0.25 -19.38
N GLN A 87 15.24 -0.95 -19.31
CA GLN A 87 13.86 -1.13 -18.87
C GLN A 87 13.78 -1.38 -17.38
N GLY A 88 12.62 -1.08 -16.80
CA GLY A 88 12.39 -1.24 -15.38
C GLY A 88 10.94 -1.45 -15.04
N TRP A 89 10.67 -1.53 -13.75
CA TRP A 89 9.34 -1.67 -13.20
C TRP A 89 9.22 -0.92 -11.88
N ARG A 90 7.97 -0.62 -11.53
CA ARG A 90 7.57 -0.08 -10.24
C ARG A 90 6.66 -1.05 -9.52
N LEU A 91 6.82 -1.10 -8.21
CA LEU A 91 6.01 -1.93 -7.33
C LEU A 91 4.95 -1.08 -6.66
N PHE A 92 3.70 -1.49 -6.82
CA PHE A 92 2.54 -0.86 -6.21
C PHE A 92 1.73 -1.86 -5.41
N SER A 93 1.02 -1.38 -4.39
CA SER A 93 -0.08 -2.15 -3.81
C SER A 93 -1.18 -2.31 -4.86
N THR A 94 -1.74 -3.51 -4.99
CA THR A 94 -2.90 -3.71 -5.87
C THR A 94 -4.09 -2.91 -5.37
N LEU A 95 -4.96 -2.49 -6.29
CA LEU A 95 -6.15 -1.74 -5.95
C LEU A 95 -7.10 -2.55 -5.05
N GLY A 96 -7.79 -1.89 -4.11
CA GLY A 96 -8.71 -2.45 -3.13
C GLY A 96 -8.09 -2.98 -1.82
N ILE A 97 -6.77 -3.00 -1.63
CA ILE A 97 -6.15 -3.61 -0.44
C ILE A 97 -5.99 -2.64 0.74
N SER A 98 -6.24 -3.12 1.96
CA SER A 98 -6.08 -2.33 3.19
C SER A 98 -4.60 -2.10 3.55
N PRO A 99 -4.24 -0.89 4.06
CA PRO A 99 -2.88 -0.57 4.46
C PRO A 99 -2.38 -1.52 5.53
N ARG A 100 -3.27 -1.94 6.44
CA ARG A 100 -2.97 -2.95 7.44
C ARG A 100 -2.49 -4.26 6.81
N LEU A 101 -3.23 -4.79 5.82
CA LEU A 101 -2.85 -6.03 5.14
C LEU A 101 -1.57 -5.89 4.32
N CYS A 102 -1.32 -4.72 3.72
CA CYS A 102 -0.04 -4.40 3.07
C CYS A 102 1.10 -4.36 4.10
N ALA A 103 0.89 -3.71 5.24
CA ALA A 103 1.87 -3.59 6.33
C ALA A 103 2.23 -4.96 6.89
N GLU A 104 1.23 -5.78 7.20
CA GLU A 104 1.41 -7.13 7.71
C GLU A 104 2.19 -8.01 6.72
N GLN A 105 1.95 -7.87 5.42
CA GLN A 105 2.72 -8.60 4.41
C GLN A 105 4.16 -8.08 4.31
N LEU A 106 4.38 -6.76 4.27
CA LEU A 106 5.73 -6.21 4.21
C LEU A 106 6.56 -6.54 5.45
N ARG A 107 5.94 -6.66 6.63
CA ARG A 107 6.63 -7.14 7.84
C ARG A 107 7.04 -8.61 7.73
N LYS A 108 6.20 -9.45 7.13
CA LYS A 108 6.55 -10.86 6.84
C LYS A 108 7.62 -10.98 5.75
N GLY A 109 7.77 -9.95 4.93
CA GLY A 109 8.67 -9.90 3.79
C GLY A 109 7.93 -10.17 2.49
N LEU A 110 8.04 -9.22 1.55
CA LEU A 110 7.59 -9.39 0.18
C LEU A 110 8.76 -9.87 -0.68
N PHE A 111 8.55 -10.95 -1.42
CA PHE A 111 9.60 -11.56 -2.23
C PHE A 111 9.33 -11.33 -3.72
N VAL A 112 10.31 -10.78 -4.42
CA VAL A 112 10.34 -10.71 -5.88
C VAL A 112 11.46 -11.61 -6.36
N ALA A 113 11.11 -12.71 -7.03
CA ALA A 113 12.10 -13.58 -7.65
C ALA A 113 12.67 -12.91 -8.90
N VAL A 114 13.98 -13.06 -9.06
CA VAL A 114 14.79 -12.52 -10.15
C VAL A 114 15.51 -13.67 -10.80
N SER A 115 15.37 -13.78 -12.10
CA SER A 115 16.05 -14.81 -12.86
C SER A 115 16.84 -14.27 -14.05
N ILE A 116 18.02 -14.87 -14.24
CA ILE A 116 18.99 -14.54 -15.28
C ILE A 116 18.91 -15.68 -16.31
N GLY A 117 18.54 -15.35 -17.54
CA GLY A 117 18.45 -16.29 -18.67
C GLY A 117 18.56 -15.54 -20.01
N ASN A 118 17.68 -15.82 -20.97
CA ASN A 118 17.58 -15.06 -22.24
C ASN A 118 17.03 -13.62 -22.07
N GLY A 119 16.96 -13.13 -20.84
CA GLY A 119 16.45 -11.84 -20.41
C GLY A 119 16.37 -11.78 -18.89
N CYS A 120 15.97 -10.62 -18.34
CA CYS A 120 15.68 -10.49 -16.91
C CYS A 120 14.22 -10.80 -16.67
N GLN A 121 13.91 -11.78 -15.83
CA GLN A 121 12.54 -12.07 -15.46
C GLN A 121 12.30 -11.75 -14.00
N PHE A 122 11.19 -11.08 -13.73
CA PHE A 122 10.75 -10.69 -12.40
C PHE A 122 9.36 -11.24 -12.13
N ASN A 123 9.15 -11.79 -10.93
CA ASN A 123 7.85 -12.26 -10.51
C ASN A 123 7.66 -12.13 -9.00
N ILE A 124 6.46 -11.75 -8.58
CA ILE A 124 6.10 -11.74 -7.16
C ILE A 124 5.88 -13.18 -6.70
N VAL A 125 6.50 -13.52 -5.58
CA VAL A 125 6.37 -14.81 -4.91
C VAL A 125 5.40 -14.66 -3.74
N GLY A 126 4.24 -15.33 -3.83
CA GLY A 126 3.21 -15.31 -2.78
C GLY A 126 1.91 -14.60 -3.21
N PRO A 127 1.06 -14.20 -2.24
CA PRO A 127 -0.28 -13.69 -2.53
C PRO A 127 -0.24 -12.36 -3.30
N VAL A 128 -1.12 -12.25 -4.30
CA VAL A 128 -1.23 -11.15 -5.29
C VAL A 128 -1.85 -9.90 -4.65
N LYS A 129 -1.16 -9.34 -3.65
CA LYS A 129 -1.50 -8.05 -3.03
C LYS A 129 -0.68 -6.88 -3.56
N TRP A 130 0.26 -7.20 -4.43
CA TRP A 130 1.22 -6.30 -5.02
C TRP A 130 1.26 -6.52 -6.52
N GLU A 131 1.59 -5.47 -7.25
CA GLU A 131 1.62 -5.47 -8.70
C GLU A 131 2.94 -4.88 -9.19
N LEU A 132 3.57 -5.58 -10.14
CA LEU A 132 4.72 -5.09 -10.87
C LEU A 132 4.22 -4.39 -12.13
N ILE A 133 4.38 -3.08 -12.19
CA ILE A 133 3.95 -2.28 -13.33
C ILE A 133 5.20 -1.91 -14.16
N PRO A 134 5.22 -2.22 -15.47
CA PRO A 134 6.25 -1.74 -16.37
C PRO A 134 6.39 -0.21 -16.32
N LEU A 135 7.62 0.32 -16.40
CA LEU A 135 7.79 1.78 -16.48
C LEU A 135 7.11 2.39 -17.69
N GLU A 136 7.10 1.69 -18.83
CA GLU A 136 6.44 2.12 -20.06
C GLU A 136 4.90 2.04 -20.01
N ALA A 137 4.35 1.23 -19.11
CA ALA A 137 2.92 1.08 -18.91
C ALA A 137 2.41 1.88 -17.69
N ASP A 138 3.30 2.58 -17.00
CA ASP A 138 2.94 3.45 -15.88
C ASP A 138 2.37 4.79 -16.39
N PHE A 139 1.16 4.72 -16.94
CA PHE A 139 0.38 5.89 -17.34
C PHE A 139 -0.23 6.64 -16.16
N ARG A 140 0.11 6.31 -14.90
CA ARG A 140 -0.29 7.12 -13.73
C ARG A 140 0.46 8.45 -13.67
N LEU A 141 1.52 8.60 -14.47
CA LEU A 141 2.11 9.90 -14.82
C LEU A 141 1.23 10.70 -15.80
N GLY A 142 0.23 10.08 -16.42
CA GLY A 142 -0.76 10.68 -17.30
C GLY A 142 -2.10 10.90 -16.60
N ASN A 143 -2.26 12.06 -15.97
CA ASN A 143 -3.51 12.84 -15.80
C ASN A 143 -4.83 12.14 -15.40
N PHE A 144 -4.82 10.95 -14.79
CA PHE A 144 -5.88 10.63 -13.83
C PHE A 144 -5.41 11.09 -12.48
N ALA A 145 -6.11 12.08 -11.92
CA ALA A 145 -5.87 12.59 -10.58
C ALA A 145 -5.72 11.41 -9.61
N ARG A 146 -4.52 11.29 -9.03
CA ARG A 146 -4.14 10.27 -8.04
C ARG A 146 -5.21 10.15 -6.95
N GLU A 147 -5.85 11.27 -6.65
CA GLU A 147 -6.94 11.48 -5.71
C GLU A 147 -8.19 10.68 -6.11
N ILE A 148 -8.58 10.68 -7.39
CA ILE A 148 -9.73 9.91 -7.91
C ILE A 148 -9.44 8.41 -7.84
N GLN A 149 -8.23 7.98 -8.19
CA GLN A 149 -7.84 6.57 -8.11
C GLN A 149 -7.85 6.07 -6.66
N ARG A 150 -7.34 6.87 -5.72
CA ARG A 150 -7.38 6.58 -4.29
C ARG A 150 -8.80 6.53 -3.74
N ALA A 151 -9.68 7.46 -4.15
CA ALA A 151 -11.08 7.43 -3.77
C ALA A 151 -11.77 6.14 -4.23
N LYS A 152 -11.58 5.74 -5.49
CA LYS A 152 -12.09 4.47 -6.02
C LYS A 152 -11.53 3.27 -5.25
N HIS A 153 -10.23 3.30 -4.90
CA HIS A 153 -9.56 2.25 -4.13
C HIS A 153 -10.18 2.05 -2.76
N ILE A 154 -10.33 3.13 -1.98
CA ILE A 154 -10.87 3.01 -0.63
C ILE A 154 -12.33 2.62 -0.65
N ILE A 155 -13.11 3.01 -1.67
CA ILE A 155 -14.51 2.57 -1.82
C ILE A 155 -14.56 1.06 -2.11
N ALA A 156 -13.76 0.56 -3.05
CA ALA A 156 -13.75 -0.84 -3.47
C ALA A 156 -13.23 -1.82 -2.39
N ARG A 157 -12.55 -1.33 -1.36
CA ARG A 157 -12.02 -2.14 -0.25
C ARG A 157 -13.17 -2.80 0.53
N SER A 158 -13.12 -4.13 0.66
CA SER A 158 -14.01 -4.91 1.53
C SER A 158 -13.80 -4.52 2.99
N MET A 159 -14.87 -4.46 3.77
CA MET A 159 -14.77 -4.21 5.21
C MET A 159 -14.28 -5.47 5.92
N ASP A 160 -13.31 -5.31 6.82
CA ASP A 160 -12.86 -6.42 7.67
C ASP A 160 -14.00 -6.88 8.59
N LEU A 161 -14.22 -8.19 8.66
CA LEU A 161 -15.33 -8.81 9.41
C LEU A 161 -15.15 -8.72 10.93
N GLU A 162 -13.90 -8.58 11.41
CA GLU A 162 -13.55 -8.40 12.84
C GLU A 162 -12.64 -7.17 13.02
N PRO A 163 -13.20 -5.96 13.02
CA PRO A 163 -12.41 -4.74 13.09
C PRO A 163 -11.91 -4.45 14.53
N ASN A 164 -10.65 -4.07 14.67
CA ASN A 164 -10.11 -3.45 15.88
C ASN A 164 -10.42 -1.94 15.88
N ALA A 165 -10.66 -1.34 17.05
CA ALA A 165 -10.89 0.10 17.18
C ALA A 165 -9.74 0.93 16.59
N GLU A 166 -8.49 0.51 16.83
CA GLU A 166 -7.31 1.16 16.25
C GLU A 166 -7.27 1.05 14.72
N SER A 167 -7.62 -0.11 14.15
CA SER A 167 -7.65 -0.27 12.70
C SER A 167 -8.74 0.57 12.04
N LEU A 168 -9.90 0.70 12.69
CA LEU A 168 -10.97 1.57 12.19
C LEU A 168 -10.57 3.04 12.22
N LEU A 169 -9.87 3.50 13.26
CA LEU A 169 -9.35 4.87 13.30
C LEU A 169 -8.37 5.15 12.17
N VAL A 170 -7.48 4.19 11.88
CA VAL A 170 -6.56 4.30 10.74
C VAL A 170 -7.35 4.43 9.44
N GLU A 171 -8.36 3.59 9.22
CA GLU A 171 -9.20 3.67 8.01
C GLU A 171 -10.00 4.97 7.91
N ILE A 172 -10.55 5.45 9.02
CA ILE A 172 -11.26 6.75 9.06
C ILE A 172 -10.29 7.89 8.72
N SER A 173 -9.08 7.87 9.29
CA SER A 173 -8.06 8.90 9.01
C SER A 173 -7.58 8.89 7.56
N GLU A 174 -7.43 7.70 6.95
CA GLU A 174 -7.12 7.55 5.53
C GLU A 174 -8.25 8.12 4.66
N LEU A 175 -9.51 7.82 5.03
CA LEU A 175 -10.68 8.31 4.32
C LEU A 175 -10.80 9.84 4.41
N ASP A 176 -10.61 10.43 5.59
CA ASP A 176 -10.65 11.88 5.75
C ASP A 176 -9.55 12.58 4.95
N SER A 177 -8.34 12.00 4.88
CA SER A 177 -7.26 12.50 4.00
C SER A 177 -7.67 12.46 2.53
N ILE A 178 -8.28 11.37 2.07
CA ILE A 178 -8.71 11.23 0.66
C ILE A 178 -9.87 12.19 0.35
N CYS A 179 -10.83 12.36 1.26
CA CYS A 179 -11.90 13.34 1.10
C CYS A 179 -11.35 14.77 1.00
N TYR A 180 -10.33 15.10 1.80
CA TYR A 180 -9.65 16.39 1.72
C TYR A 180 -8.95 16.58 0.37
N ASP A 181 -8.14 15.60 -0.04
CA ASP A 181 -7.39 15.64 -1.29
C ASP A 181 -8.34 15.75 -2.50
N LEU A 182 -9.44 14.99 -2.51
CA LEU A 182 -10.43 14.99 -3.59
C LEU A 182 -11.20 16.32 -3.66
N LYS A 183 -11.52 16.94 -2.52
CA LYS A 183 -12.15 18.28 -2.49
C LYS A 183 -11.20 19.37 -2.96
N HIS A 184 -9.93 19.30 -2.56
CA HIS A 184 -8.90 20.20 -3.05
C HIS A 184 -8.72 20.06 -4.56
N PHE A 185 -8.64 18.83 -5.06
CA PHE A 185 -8.56 18.54 -6.49
C PHE A 185 -9.80 19.05 -7.26
N ALA A 186 -11.00 18.86 -6.72
CA ALA A 186 -12.23 19.38 -7.31
C ALA A 186 -12.25 20.91 -7.40
N ALA A 187 -11.69 21.59 -6.41
CA ALA A 187 -11.59 23.05 -6.36
C ALA A 187 -10.59 23.62 -7.38
N GLU A 188 -9.55 22.88 -7.74
CA GLU A 188 -8.55 23.28 -8.73
C GLU A 188 -9.07 23.23 -10.20
N GLY A 189 -10.22 22.61 -10.44
CA GLY A 189 -11.01 22.84 -11.66
C GLY A 189 -10.44 22.28 -12.97
N PHE A 190 -9.46 21.37 -12.92
CA PHE A 190 -8.73 20.91 -14.10
C PHE A 190 -9.56 20.12 -15.14
N LEU A 191 -10.72 19.53 -14.77
CA LEU A 191 -11.57 18.76 -15.71
C LEU A 191 -13.07 18.85 -15.37
N LYS A 192 -13.82 19.73 -16.06
CA LYS A 192 -15.29 19.86 -15.89
C LYS A 192 -16.07 18.56 -16.16
N GLN A 193 -15.58 17.69 -17.04
CA GLN A 193 -16.20 16.39 -17.35
C GLN A 193 -16.00 15.33 -16.25
N ALA A 194 -15.05 15.53 -15.33
CA ALA A 194 -14.80 14.63 -14.20
C ALA A 194 -15.59 15.03 -12.94
N ASN A 195 -16.26 16.19 -12.92
CA ASN A 195 -16.92 16.71 -11.72
C ASN A 195 -18.09 15.85 -11.23
N ASP A 196 -18.86 15.26 -12.15
CA ASP A 196 -19.98 14.38 -11.79
C ASP A 196 -19.46 13.09 -11.14
N ASP A 197 -18.42 12.48 -11.73
CA ASP A 197 -17.74 11.31 -11.17
C ASP A 197 -17.11 11.61 -9.80
N ILE A 198 -16.46 12.78 -9.66
CA ILE A 198 -15.87 13.24 -8.40
C ILE A 198 -16.96 13.43 -7.33
N SER A 199 -18.12 13.98 -7.69
CA SER A 199 -19.24 14.18 -6.75
C SER A 199 -19.85 12.84 -6.29
N GLN A 200 -19.97 11.87 -7.19
CA GLN A 200 -20.44 10.52 -6.86
C GLN A 200 -19.43 9.80 -5.94
N LEU A 201 -18.14 9.96 -6.21
CA LEU A 201 -17.08 9.43 -5.34
C LEU A 201 -17.11 10.06 -3.96
N ASP A 202 -17.23 11.39 -3.85
CA ASP A 202 -17.31 12.07 -2.55
C ASP A 202 -18.53 11.60 -1.74
N ALA A 203 -19.69 11.43 -2.39
CA ALA A 203 -20.89 10.87 -1.74
C ALA A 203 -20.66 9.44 -1.23
N GLN A 204 -20.00 8.59 -2.00
CA GLN A 204 -19.66 7.21 -1.60
C GLN A 204 -18.64 7.18 -0.45
N LEU A 205 -17.65 8.07 -0.47
CA LEU A 205 -16.68 8.22 0.61
C LEU A 205 -17.35 8.67 1.91
N ILE A 206 -18.21 9.69 1.87
CA ILE A 206 -18.95 10.17 3.04
C ILE A 206 -19.81 9.05 3.64
N ARG A 207 -20.48 8.25 2.79
CA ARG A 207 -21.28 7.11 3.25
C ARG A 207 -20.43 6.07 3.96
N LYS A 208 -19.26 5.74 3.40
CA LYS A 208 -18.32 4.79 4.00
C LYS A 208 -17.76 5.32 5.33
N ARG A 209 -17.44 6.61 5.40
CA ARG A 209 -17.01 7.25 6.65
C ARG A 209 -18.07 7.14 7.74
N GLN A 210 -19.31 7.49 7.44
CA GLN A 210 -20.42 7.39 8.39
C GLN A 210 -20.59 5.96 8.92
N LEU A 211 -20.44 4.96 8.05
CA LEU A 211 -20.51 3.56 8.43
C LEU A 211 -19.34 3.17 9.37
N LEU A 212 -18.10 3.49 9.00
CA LEU A 212 -16.92 3.21 9.83
C LEU A 212 -16.99 3.91 11.19
N SER A 213 -17.40 5.19 11.23
CA SER A 213 -17.58 5.92 12.49
C SER A 213 -18.65 5.28 13.38
N ARG A 214 -19.75 4.78 12.80
CA ARG A 214 -20.77 4.03 13.57
C ARG A 214 -20.21 2.74 14.14
N LEU A 215 -19.44 1.97 13.37
CA LEU A 215 -18.80 0.75 13.85
C LEU A 215 -17.79 1.03 14.97
N TYR A 216 -17.01 2.11 14.82
CA TYR A 216 -16.07 2.56 15.84
C TYR A 216 -16.78 2.93 17.14
N SER A 217 -17.84 3.75 17.08
CA SER A 217 -18.67 4.09 18.24
C SER A 217 -19.25 2.84 18.90
N GLN A 218 -19.77 1.89 18.12
CA GLN A 218 -20.29 0.63 18.65
C GLN A 218 -19.24 -0.21 19.38
N LEU A 219 -17.99 -0.24 18.89
CA LEU A 219 -16.91 -0.98 19.55
C LEU A 219 -16.45 -0.32 20.86
N ILE A 220 -16.45 1.00 20.92
CA ILE A 220 -16.09 1.75 22.14
C ILE A 220 -17.21 1.75 23.17
N GLU A 221 -18.48 1.73 22.73
CA GLU A 221 -19.62 1.68 23.63
C GLU A 221 -19.88 0.25 24.16
N ARG A 222 -19.41 -0.80 23.47
CA ARG A 222 -19.54 -2.20 23.90
C ARG A 222 -18.91 -2.59 25.24
N PRO A 223 -17.73 -2.08 25.68
CA PRO A 223 -17.28 -2.32 27.05
C PRO A 223 -18.26 -1.80 28.11
N ASN A 224 -19.13 -0.83 27.77
CA ASN A 224 -20.15 -0.30 28.69
C ASN A 224 -21.47 -1.07 28.66
N LEU A 225 -21.71 -1.93 27.66
CA LEU A 225 -22.93 -2.76 27.58
C LEU A 225 -22.85 -4.04 28.43
N TYR A 226 -21.64 -4.47 28.80
CA TYR A 226 -21.43 -5.54 29.80
C TYR A 226 -21.54 -5.03 31.25
N ARG A 227 -21.59 -3.72 31.48
CA ARG A 227 -22.13 -3.19 32.73
C ARG A 227 -23.64 -3.29 32.64
N ALA A 228 -24.18 -4.34 33.26
CA ALA A 228 -25.60 -4.38 33.57
C ALA A 228 -25.99 -3.06 34.25
N ALA A 229 -27.16 -2.51 33.92
CA ALA A 229 -27.74 -1.34 34.58
C ALA A 229 -27.98 -1.55 36.10
N ASN A 230 -27.64 -2.73 36.62
CA ASN A 230 -27.81 -3.17 38.00
C ASN A 230 -26.47 -3.29 38.75
N VAL A 231 -25.36 -2.75 38.22
CA VAL A 231 -24.17 -2.57 39.07
C VAL A 231 -24.46 -1.39 39.98
N ASP A 232 -24.94 -1.75 41.17
CA ASP A 232 -25.49 -0.89 42.20
C ASP A 232 -24.73 0.41 42.43
N ILE A 233 -25.52 1.45 42.70
CA ILE A 233 -25.19 2.76 43.32
C ILE A 233 -24.52 2.61 44.72
N ASN A 234 -24.07 1.42 45.11
CA ASN A 234 -23.51 1.12 46.42
C ASN A 234 -21.99 1.35 46.54
N GLN A 235 -21.28 1.73 45.47
CA GLN A 235 -19.85 2.07 45.58
C GLN A 235 -19.57 3.52 45.99
N ASP A 236 -20.56 4.43 45.97
CA ASP A 236 -20.41 5.80 46.48
C ASP A 236 -20.46 5.89 48.03
N MET A 237 -20.74 4.79 48.73
CA MET A 237 -20.68 4.72 50.21
C MET A 237 -19.37 4.15 50.77
N LEU A 238 -18.38 3.81 49.93
CA LEU A 238 -17.06 3.33 50.38
C LEU A 238 -15.95 4.39 50.31
N MET A 239 -16.29 5.65 50.04
CA MET A 239 -15.38 6.79 50.18
C MET A 239 -15.95 7.78 51.22
N ARG A 240 -15.98 7.35 52.48
CA ARG A 240 -15.97 8.24 53.64
C ARG A 240 -14.61 8.14 54.33
#